data_AF-U7A1M7-F1
#
_entry.id   AF-U7A1M7-F1
#
_cell.length_a   1.000
_cell.length_b   1.000
_cell.length_c   1.000
_cell.angle_alpha   90.00
_cell.angle_beta   90.00
_cell.angle_gamma   90.00
#
_symmetry.space_group_name_H-M   'P 1'
#
loop_
_entity.id
_entity.type
_entity.pdbx_description
1 polymer ?
#
loop_
_entity_poly.entity_id
_entity_poly.type
_entity_poly.pdbx_seq_one_letter_code
_entity_poly.pdbx_strand_id
1 'polypeptide(L)'
;MNQKRTRIPLPHPKPVDNRSGAWLLLVVGTVLLLLSGLLAWTLAGALVDGQIVTGNRAGPRHLYSLALQPTQFYGELLWQGLTTLLLGALAAAALWIGRSLMVADRPRR
;
A
#
# COMPACT_ATOMS: atom_id res chain seq x y z
N MET A 1 19.39 -55.76 -23.57
CA MET A 1 18.19 -54.90 -23.64
C MET A 1 18.53 -53.52 -23.10
N ASN A 2 18.38 -52.46 -23.90
CA ASN A 2 18.84 -51.12 -23.55
C ASN A 2 17.69 -50.28 -22.99
N GLN A 3 17.67 -50.11 -21.67
CA GLN A 3 16.60 -49.47 -20.88
C GLN A 3 16.52 -47.95 -21.06
N LYS A 4 17.40 -47.35 -21.88
CA LYS A 4 17.45 -45.90 -22.11
C LYS A 4 16.45 -45.38 -23.16
N ARG A 5 15.76 -46.27 -23.90
CA ARG A 5 14.92 -45.88 -25.05
C ARG A 5 13.46 -45.52 -24.70
N THR A 6 13.05 -45.61 -23.44
CA THR A 6 11.66 -45.41 -22.99
C THR A 6 11.50 -44.30 -21.95
N ARG A 7 12.31 -43.24 -22.03
CA ARG A 7 12.02 -42.01 -21.26
C ARG A 7 11.02 -41.17 -22.04
N ILE A 8 9.74 -41.44 -21.85
CA ILE A 8 8.66 -40.54 -22.25
C ILE A 8 8.80 -39.30 -21.35
N PRO A 9 9.03 -38.10 -21.90
CA PRO A 9 9.08 -36.89 -21.08
C PRO A 9 7.71 -36.67 -20.45
N LEU A 10 7.66 -36.65 -19.12
CA LEU A 10 6.45 -36.29 -18.38
C LEU A 10 6.07 -34.85 -18.76
N PRO A 11 4.81 -34.56 -19.14
CA PRO A 11 4.37 -33.21 -19.41
C PRO A 11 4.59 -32.38 -18.14
N HIS A 12 5.53 -31.44 -18.21
CA HIS A 12 5.75 -30.51 -17.12
C HIS A 12 4.51 -29.61 -17.02
N PRO A 13 3.92 -29.42 -15.83
CA PRO A 13 2.78 -28.52 -15.67
C PRO A 13 3.17 -27.13 -16.17
N LYS A 14 2.28 -26.52 -16.97
CA LYS A 14 2.50 -25.14 -17.45
C LYS A 14 2.72 -24.24 -16.22
N PRO A 15 3.72 -23.35 -16.25
CA PRO A 15 3.91 -22.38 -15.18
C PRO A 15 2.62 -21.57 -15.02
N VAL A 16 2.16 -21.43 -13.78
CA VAL A 16 0.99 -20.62 -13.45
C VAL A 16 1.32 -19.17 -13.80
N ASP A 17 0.51 -18.56 -14.66
CA ASP A 17 0.72 -17.19 -15.13
C ASP A 17 0.29 -16.20 -14.04
N ASN A 18 1.23 -15.85 -13.14
CA ASN A 18 0.99 -14.96 -12.00
C ASN A 18 1.09 -13.47 -12.36
N ARG A 19 1.21 -13.13 -13.64
CA ARG A 19 1.35 -11.75 -14.13
C ARG A 19 0.18 -10.84 -13.73
N SER A 20 -1.04 -11.37 -13.73
CA SER A 20 -2.25 -10.62 -13.38
C SER A 20 -2.25 -10.13 -11.93
N GLY A 21 -1.84 -11.00 -10.99
CA GLY A 21 -1.72 -10.64 -9.57
C GLY A 21 -0.62 -9.60 -9.32
N ALA A 22 0.49 -9.68 -10.05
CA ALA A 22 1.60 -8.72 -9.92
C ALA A 22 1.19 -7.31 -10.38
N TRP A 23 0.46 -7.19 -11.49
CA TRP A 23 -0.08 -5.90 -11.95
C TRP A 23 -1.08 -5.30 -10.97
N LEU A 24 -1.97 -6.12 -10.41
CA LEU A 24 -2.97 -5.66 -9.45
C LEU A 24 -2.30 -5.09 -8.18
N LEU A 25 -1.26 -5.76 -7.67
CA LEU A 25 -0.49 -5.28 -6.52
C LEU A 25 0.22 -3.95 -6.80
N LEU A 26 0.74 -3.74 -8.01
CA LEU A 26 1.35 -2.47 -8.38
C LEU A 26 0.32 -1.33 -8.44
N VAL A 27 -0.85 -1.58 -9.03
CA VAL A 27 -1.93 -0.57 -9.09
C VAL A 27 -2.40 -0.23 -7.69
N VAL A 28 -2.69 -1.23 -6.85
CA VAL A 28 -3.10 -1.02 -5.46
C VAL A 28 -2.04 -0.27 -4.67
N GLY A 29 -0.77 -0.67 -4.78
CA GLY A 29 0.34 0.03 -4.13
C GLY A 29 0.46 1.49 -4.56
N THR A 30 0.29 1.78 -5.85
CA THR A 30 0.34 3.16 -6.38
C THR A 30 -0.81 4.00 -5.85
N VAL A 31 -2.03 3.46 -5.83
CA VAL A 31 -3.22 4.15 -5.30
C VAL A 31 -3.05 4.43 -3.80
N LEU A 32 -2.60 3.45 -3.03
CA LEU A 32 -2.32 3.63 -1.60
C LEU A 32 -1.23 4.70 -1.37
N LEU A 33 -0.20 4.75 -2.22
CA LEU A 33 0.86 5.74 -2.11
C LEU A 33 0.32 7.15 -2.38
N LEU A 34 -0.49 7.32 -3.43
CA LEU A 34 -1.16 8.60 -3.71
C LEU A 34 -2.09 9.03 -2.57
N LEU A 35 -2.88 8.11 -2.02
CA LEU A 35 -3.75 8.38 -0.87
C LEU A 35 -2.94 8.79 0.37
N SER A 36 -1.83 8.10 0.64
CA SER A 36 -0.95 8.46 1.76
C SER A 36 -0.32 9.85 1.59
N GLY A 37 0.09 10.21 0.37
CA GLY A 37 0.59 11.55 0.07
C GLY A 37 -0.49 12.63 0.24
N LEU A 38 -1.72 12.35 -0.20
CA LEU A 38 -2.85 13.26 -0.03
C LEU A 38 -3.19 13.46 1.46
N LEU A 39 -3.18 12.39 2.26
CA LEU A 39 -3.35 12.46 3.71
C LEU A 39 -2.25 13.28 4.37
N ALA A 40 -0.99 13.05 4.01
CA ALA A 40 0.14 13.82 4.51
C ALA A 40 0.01 15.31 4.16
N TRP A 41 -0.49 15.64 2.96
CA TRP A 41 -0.78 17.02 2.56
C TRP A 41 -1.86 17.65 3.43
N THR A 42 -2.96 16.93 3.71
CA THR A 42 -4.02 17.43 4.59
C THR A 42 -3.54 17.64 6.03
N LEU A 43 -2.66 16.77 6.53
CA LEU A 43 -2.00 16.92 7.83
C LEU A 43 -1.12 18.17 7.89
N ALA A 44 -0.35 18.42 6.83
CA ALA A 44 0.47 19.63 6.72
C ALA A 44 -0.40 20.90 6.69
N GLY A 45 -1.53 20.87 5.99
CA GLY A 45 -2.53 21.95 6.02
C GLY A 45 -3.08 22.18 7.42
N ALA A 46 -3.46 21.11 8.13
CA ALA A 46 -3.98 21.21 9.49
C ALA A 46 -2.95 21.75 10.51
N LEU A 47 -1.66 21.46 10.29
CA LEU A 47 -0.54 22.02 11.05
C LEU A 47 -0.39 23.53 10.82
N VAL A 48 -0.57 23.99 9.58
CA VAL A 48 -0.48 25.42 9.23
C VAL A 48 -1.70 26.20 9.74
N ASP A 49 -2.90 25.64 9.56
CA ASP A 49 -4.16 26.27 9.98
C ASP A 49 -4.40 26.16 11.50
N GLY A 50 -3.66 25.30 12.20
CA GLY A 50 -3.82 25.05 13.64
C GLY A 50 -5.17 24.42 13.99
N GLN A 51 -5.85 23.82 13.01
CA GLN A 51 -7.15 23.19 13.16
C GLN A 51 -7.17 21.83 12.47
N ILE A 52 -7.56 20.79 13.20
CA ILE A 52 -7.79 19.45 12.66
C ILE A 52 -9.30 19.21 12.64
N VAL A 53 -9.83 18.96 11.45
CA VAL A 53 -11.24 18.58 11.26
C VAL A 53 -11.30 17.06 11.12
N THR A 54 -11.77 16.37 12.16
CA THR A 54 -12.10 14.95 12.06
C THR A 54 -13.54 14.82 11.59
N GLY A 55 -13.69 14.48 10.31
CA GLY A 55 -14.97 14.16 9.71
C GLY A 55 -15.11 12.66 9.51
N ASN A 56 -15.71 11.94 10.47
CA ASN A 56 -16.21 10.60 10.18
C ASN A 56 -17.45 10.72 9.28
N ARG A 57 -17.51 9.91 8.21
CA ARG A 57 -18.64 9.90 7.25
C ARG A 57 -19.99 9.59 7.91
N ALA A 58 -19.96 9.01 9.11
CA ALA A 58 -21.10 8.81 10.01
C ALA A 58 -20.69 9.18 11.43
N GLY A 59 -20.73 10.47 11.77
CA GLY A 59 -20.46 10.95 13.13
C GLY A 59 -20.41 12.48 13.23
N PRO A 60 -20.57 13.03 14.44
CA PRO A 60 -20.41 14.47 14.66
C PRO A 60 -19.01 14.92 14.21
N ARG A 61 -18.97 16.01 13.46
CA ARG A 61 -17.75 16.60 12.94
C ARG A 61 -17.04 17.26 14.13
N HIS A 62 -15.89 16.72 14.54
CA HIS A 62 -15.12 17.30 15.64
C HIS A 62 -14.06 18.22 15.06
N LEU A 63 -13.99 19.44 15.61
CA LEU A 63 -13.07 20.48 15.21
C LEU A 63 -12.13 20.72 16.39
N TYR A 64 -10.92 20.18 16.31
CA TYR A 64 -9.91 20.35 17.33
C TYR A 64 -9.02 21.54 16.95
N SER A 65 -9.09 22.59 17.75
CA SER A 65 -8.27 23.80 17.59
C SER A 65 -7.08 23.73 18.53
N LEU A 66 -5.89 24.06 18.02
CA LEU A 66 -4.67 24.15 18.82
C LEU A 66 -4.78 25.22 19.93
N ALA A 67 -5.57 26.27 19.72
CA ALA A 67 -5.76 27.34 20.69
C ALA A 67 -6.69 26.96 21.86
N LEU A 68 -7.65 26.06 21.63
CA LEU A 68 -8.63 25.65 22.63
C LEU A 68 -8.29 24.31 23.29
N GLN A 69 -7.74 23.36 22.53
CA GLN A 69 -7.58 21.96 22.92
C GLN A 69 -6.25 21.37 22.40
N PRO A 70 -5.09 21.87 22.86
CA PRO A 70 -3.79 21.52 22.30
C PRO A 70 -3.44 20.04 22.46
N THR A 71 -3.76 19.41 23.60
CA THR A 71 -3.48 17.99 23.85
C THR A 71 -4.26 17.07 22.91
N GLN A 72 -5.53 17.38 22.66
CA GLN A 72 -6.37 16.62 21.73
C GLN A 72 -5.94 16.82 20.28
N PHE A 73 -5.54 18.06 19.91
CA PHE A 73 -4.97 18.36 18.60
C PHE A 73 -3.72 17.52 18.31
N TYR A 74 -2.73 17.50 19.21
CA TYR A 74 -1.52 16.71 19.01
C TYR A 74 -1.78 15.20 19.05
N GLY A 75 -2.69 14.73 19.89
CA GLY A 75 -3.07 13.31 19.93
C GLY A 75 -3.66 12.84 18.61
N GLU A 76 -4.58 13.62 18.04
CA GLU A 76 -5.20 13.31 16.76
C GLU A 76 -4.21 13.45 15.59
N LEU A 77 -3.35 14.47 15.64
CA LEU A 77 -2.28 14.65 14.66
C LEU A 77 -1.32 13.45 14.64
N LEU A 78 -0.91 12.96 15.81
CA LEU A 78 -0.03 11.80 15.93
C LEU A 78 -0.74 10.53 15.44
N TRP A 79 -2.02 10.35 15.76
CA TRP A 79 -2.80 9.20 15.33
C TRP A 79 -2.98 9.15 13.80
N GLN A 80 -3.37 10.28 13.21
CA GLN A 80 -3.51 10.42 11.76
C GLN A 80 -2.16 10.32 11.05
N GLY A 81 -1.10 10.87 11.63
CA GLY A 81 0.27 10.71 11.14
C GLY A 81 0.71 9.24 11.15
N LEU A 82 0.48 8.52 12.25
CA LEU A 82 0.82 7.11 12.38
C LEU A 82 0.07 6.25 11.37
N THR A 83 -1.24 6.48 11.18
CA THR A 83 -2.03 5.74 10.19
C THR A 83 -1.60 6.05 8.76
N THR A 84 -1.24 7.30 8.45
CA THR A 84 -0.69 7.69 7.15
C THR A 84 0.65 7.01 6.88
N LEU A 85 1.54 6.94 7.86
CA LEU A 85 2.81 6.21 7.76
C LEU A 85 2.59 4.71 7.55
N LEU A 86 1.65 4.11 8.28
CA LEU A 86 1.29 2.70 8.12
C LEU A 86 0.76 2.42 6.71
N LEU A 87 -0.11 3.28 6.18
CA LEU A 87 -0.62 3.21 4.80
C LEU A 87 0.52 3.34 3.78
N GLY A 88 1.44 4.27 3.97
CA GLY A 88 2.62 4.43 3.12
C GLY A 88 3.53 3.20 3.14
N ALA A 89 3.74 2.58 4.31
CA ALA A 89 4.51 1.35 4.44
C ALA A 89 3.85 0.17 3.72
N LEU A 90 2.52 0.03 3.84
CA LEU A 90 1.75 -0.98 3.10
C LEU A 90 1.81 -0.74 1.59
N ALA A 91 1.73 0.51 1.15
CA ALA A 91 1.89 0.89 -0.25
C ALA A 91 3.26 0.46 -0.80
N ALA A 92 4.33 0.77 -0.06
CA ALA A 92 5.70 0.39 -0.41
C ALA A 92 5.87 -1.14 -0.46
N ALA A 93 5.32 -1.86 0.51
CA ALA A 93 5.35 -3.32 0.54
C ALA A 93 4.61 -3.93 -0.67
N ALA A 94 3.41 -3.42 -1.00
CA ALA A 94 2.64 -3.88 -2.17
C ALA A 94 3.39 -3.63 -3.49
N LEU A 95 4.01 -2.46 -3.64
CA LEU A 95 4.84 -2.14 -4.79
C LEU A 95 6.07 -3.06 -4.89
N TRP A 96 6.73 -3.33 -3.77
CA TRP A 96 7.91 -4.20 -3.72
C TRP A 96 7.57 -5.65 -4.06
N ILE A 97 6.46 -6.18 -3.55
CA ILE A 97 5.99 -7.54 -3.88
C ILE A 97 5.58 -7.60 -5.36
N GLY A 98 4.78 -6.66 -5.85
CA GLY A 98 4.38 -6.61 -7.26
C GLY A 98 5.57 -6.54 -8.20
N ARG A 99 6.58 -5.72 -7.87
CA ARG A 99 7.85 -5.63 -8.60
C ARG A 99 8.61 -6.96 -8.59
N SER A 100 8.70 -7.62 -7.44
CA SER A 100 9.43 -8.88 -7.27
C SER A 100 8.79 -10.01 -8.08
N LEU A 101 7.46 -10.09 -8.08
CA LEU A 101 6.71 -11.06 -8.89
C LEU A 101 6.92 -10.84 -10.39
N MET A 102 6.91 -9.59 -10.87
CA MET A 102 7.20 -9.28 -12.28
C MET A 102 8.63 -9.62 -12.70
N VAL A 103 9.61 -9.47 -11.80
CA VAL A 103 11.01 -9.83 -12.08
C VAL A 103 11.18 -11.34 -12.13
N ALA A 104 10.50 -12.08 -11.25
CA ALA A 104 10.53 -13.55 -11.25
C ALA A 104 9.94 -14.16 -12.53
N ASP A 105 8.93 -13.52 -13.13
CA ASP A 105 8.25 -13.95 -14.35
C ASP A 105 8.98 -13.59 -15.66
N ARG A 106 10.16 -12.94 -15.57
CA ARG A 106 10.96 -12.60 -16.74
C ARG A 106 11.76 -13.84 -17.17
N PRO A 107 11.57 -14.38 -18.40
CA PRO A 107 12.39 -15.48 -18.87
C PRO A 107 13.85 -15.03 -18.89
N ARG A 108 14.72 -15.74 -18.18
CA ARG A 108 16.17 -15.57 -18.32
C ARG A 108 16.50 -15.94 -19.77
N ARG A 109 16.82 -14.94 -20.58
CA ARG A 109 17.41 -15.13 -21.91
C ARG A 109 18.76 -15.80 -21.79
#